data_AF-A0A7C8EE04-F1
#
_entry.id   AF-A0A7C8EE04-F1
#
_cell.length_a   1.000
_cell.length_b   1.000
_cell.length_c   1.000
_cell.angle_alpha   90.00
_cell.angle_beta   90.00
_cell.angle_gamma   90.00
#
_symmetry.space_group_name_H-M   'P 1'
#
loop_
_entity.id
_entity.type
_entity.pdbx_description
1 polymer ?
#
loop_
_entity_poly.entity_id
_entity_poly.type
_entity_poly.pdbx_seq_one_letter_code
_entity_poly.pdbx_strand_id
1 'polypeptide(L)'
;MSNKIRTGFAAGYNLYATIRQPTTGYIWNTSSQAFEACAAASITDYDIALTDSGMGYYLGDFPSAIANDTYDIQVYERVGAAPSTDDVPFGGPTSYTWNGSSLTAAPSPGSPGTALTCKDMIDEIQLRIGRPDADTHGNEIVDMTWCTRVLNEAQRVIVQTVPGLSCLHFSNRSTFDTTGTYQYTITDLTYGDSTTDRGVCRVTDVWYLDGNQSRQLTFKPRDEFDSEHPDPTHSSESFGRPSQWTMRNNTTIDTWPYCSSGYWDKDMRFDGDFYPKEFTTDVTGASDISMSDEGLILYGVWKAWQVIASGNPALAGEVRSAKRAWSNPDPRAGEDVGWLEKFGRRHEIMIGWDSNLYG
;
A
#
# COMPACT_ATOMS: atom_id res chain seq x y z
N MET A 1 14.27 28.15 -30.67
CA MET A 1 15.33 28.34 -29.66
C MET A 1 15.07 27.43 -28.45
N SER A 2 15.01 26.11 -28.66
CA SER A 2 14.63 25.13 -27.62
C SER A 2 15.81 24.32 -27.06
N ASN A 3 17.02 24.53 -27.54
CA ASN A 3 18.22 23.75 -27.21
C ASN A 3 19.09 24.41 -26.13
N LYS A 4 18.49 25.22 -25.25
CA LYS A 4 19.25 25.99 -24.25
C LYS A 4 19.06 25.40 -22.86
N ILE A 5 20.17 25.21 -22.16
CA ILE A 5 20.19 25.06 -20.70
C ILE A 5 19.80 26.41 -20.12
N ARG A 6 18.79 26.43 -19.24
CA ARG A 6 18.33 27.65 -18.57
C ARG A 6 18.34 27.44 -17.06
N THR A 7 18.96 28.37 -16.34
CA THR A 7 18.93 28.37 -14.87
C THR A 7 18.65 29.78 -14.36
N GLY A 8 17.81 29.90 -13.33
CA GLY A 8 17.50 31.18 -12.70
C GLY A 8 18.55 31.51 -11.64
N PHE A 9 19.23 32.64 -11.78
CA PHE A 9 20.22 33.11 -10.81
C PHE A 9 20.41 34.62 -10.87
N ALA A 10 20.96 35.19 -9.80
CA ALA A 10 21.29 36.62 -9.76
C ALA A 10 22.40 36.93 -10.79
N ALA A 11 22.35 38.13 -11.38
CA ALA A 11 23.34 38.59 -12.36
C ALA A 11 24.73 38.78 -11.73
N GLY A 12 25.77 38.75 -12.57
CA GLY A 12 27.16 39.03 -12.17
C GLY A 12 27.97 37.83 -11.66
N TYR A 13 27.37 36.64 -11.62
CA TYR A 13 28.04 35.39 -11.30
C TYR A 13 28.62 34.70 -12.54
N ASN A 14 29.67 33.91 -12.34
CA ASN A 14 30.28 33.08 -13.38
C ASN A 14 29.79 31.64 -13.22
N LEU A 15 28.85 31.21 -14.07
CA LEU A 15 28.21 29.91 -13.95
C LEU A 15 28.60 28.99 -15.10
N TYR A 16 28.70 27.70 -14.82
CA TYR A 16 28.78 26.65 -15.82
C TYR A 16 27.86 25.49 -15.46
N ALA A 17 27.46 24.73 -16.47
CA ALA A 17 26.72 23.48 -16.30
C ALA A 17 27.60 22.27 -16.61
N THR A 18 27.26 21.15 -16.02
CA THR A 18 27.73 19.82 -16.41
C THR A 18 26.52 18.96 -16.76
N ILE A 19 26.70 18.01 -17.66
CA ILE A 19 25.64 17.08 -18.09
C ILE A 19 26.07 15.66 -17.74
N ARG A 20 25.21 14.90 -17.07
CA ARG A 20 25.46 13.51 -16.69
C ARG A 20 24.39 12.58 -17.23
N GLN A 21 24.79 11.36 -17.55
CA GLN A 21 23.86 10.26 -17.80
C GLN A 21 23.42 9.66 -16.46
N PRO A 22 22.11 9.62 -16.15
CA PRO A 22 21.63 9.10 -14.86
C PRO A 22 21.90 7.59 -14.70
N THR A 23 21.97 6.84 -15.80
CA THR A 23 22.16 5.37 -15.79
C THR A 23 23.61 4.95 -15.49
N THR A 24 24.60 5.65 -16.06
CA THR A 24 26.03 5.31 -15.94
C THR A 24 26.79 6.23 -14.98
N GLY A 25 26.25 7.41 -14.68
CA GLY A 25 26.94 8.48 -13.96
C GLY A 25 28.05 9.17 -14.77
N TYR A 26 28.19 8.86 -16.06
CA TYR A 26 29.21 9.45 -16.93
C TYR A 26 28.89 10.92 -17.23
N ILE A 27 29.94 11.73 -17.41
CA ILE A 27 29.85 13.17 -17.63
C ILE A 27 30.18 13.51 -19.09
N TRP A 28 29.50 14.49 -19.66
CA TRP A 28 29.77 14.95 -21.02
C TRP A 28 31.09 15.71 -21.09
N ASN A 29 32.01 15.24 -21.91
CA ASN A 29 33.26 15.92 -22.25
C ASN A 29 33.08 16.71 -23.55
N THR A 30 33.20 18.03 -23.44
CA THR A 30 33.04 18.97 -24.57
C THR A 30 34.18 18.91 -25.59
N SER A 31 35.37 18.49 -25.16
CA SER A 31 36.57 18.37 -25.99
C SER A 31 36.54 17.09 -26.83
N SER A 32 36.24 15.94 -26.21
CA SER A 32 36.12 14.65 -26.91
C SER A 32 34.74 14.43 -27.56
N GLN A 33 33.75 15.25 -27.20
CA GLN A 33 32.34 15.12 -27.61
C GLN A 33 31.76 13.73 -27.29
N ALA A 34 32.06 13.22 -26.09
CA ALA A 34 31.60 11.92 -25.62
C ALA A 34 31.31 11.93 -24.12
N PHE A 35 30.48 10.97 -23.66
CA PHE A 35 30.31 10.68 -22.25
C PHE A 35 31.44 9.78 -21.76
N GLU A 36 32.06 10.15 -20.64
CA GLU A 36 33.17 9.41 -20.03
C GLU A 36 33.10 9.41 -18.50
N ALA A 37 33.92 8.59 -17.86
CA ALA A 37 34.06 8.62 -16.41
C ALA A 37 34.68 9.96 -15.97
N CYS A 38 34.10 10.59 -14.95
CA CYS A 38 34.57 11.88 -14.46
C CYS A 38 36.01 11.78 -13.91
N ALA A 39 36.93 12.56 -14.45
CA ALA A 39 38.29 12.71 -13.98
C ALA A 39 38.58 14.16 -13.56
N ALA A 40 39.05 14.37 -12.32
CA ALA A 40 39.34 15.71 -11.80
C ALA A 40 40.36 16.49 -12.66
N ALA A 41 41.30 15.78 -13.31
CA ALA A 41 42.29 16.38 -14.20
C ALA A 41 41.69 16.97 -15.49
N SER A 42 40.46 16.59 -15.85
CA SER A 42 39.75 17.00 -17.08
C SER A 42 38.54 17.88 -16.77
N ILE A 43 38.47 18.49 -15.58
CA ILE A 43 37.29 19.28 -15.20
C ILE A 43 37.02 20.46 -16.14
N THR A 44 38.06 21.00 -16.76
CA THR A 44 37.98 22.05 -17.78
C THR A 44 37.42 21.58 -19.12
N ASP A 45 37.24 20.27 -19.31
CA ASP A 45 36.62 19.71 -20.50
C ASP A 45 35.13 19.41 -20.27
N TYR A 46 34.66 19.43 -19.02
CA TYR A 46 33.28 19.10 -18.66
C TYR A 46 32.37 20.32 -18.54
N ASP A 47 32.90 21.54 -18.62
CA ASP A 47 32.13 22.75 -18.40
C ASP A 47 31.39 23.22 -19.65
N ILE A 48 30.10 23.49 -19.48
CA ILE A 48 29.29 24.19 -20.47
C ILE A 48 29.05 25.59 -19.92
N ALA A 49 29.77 26.57 -20.47
CA ALA A 49 29.68 27.95 -20.04
C ALA A 49 28.23 28.47 -20.15
N LEU A 50 27.75 29.11 -19.08
CA LEU A 50 26.45 29.78 -19.08
C LEU A 50 26.66 31.30 -19.15
N THR A 51 25.91 31.96 -20.02
CA THR A 51 25.96 33.41 -20.22
C THR A 51 24.76 34.07 -19.55
N ASP A 52 24.99 35.15 -18.78
CA ASP A 52 23.93 35.95 -18.21
C ASP A 52 23.08 36.60 -19.33
N SER A 53 21.77 36.40 -19.28
CA SER A 53 20.84 37.02 -20.23
C SER A 53 20.52 38.48 -19.92
N GLY A 54 20.87 38.97 -18.73
CA GLY A 54 20.46 40.27 -18.21
C GLY A 54 19.01 40.30 -17.68
N MET A 55 18.33 39.14 -17.67
CA MET A 55 16.91 39.01 -17.28
C MET A 55 16.71 38.08 -16.07
N GLY A 56 17.73 37.92 -15.22
CA GLY A 56 17.66 37.07 -14.02
C GLY A 56 17.76 35.57 -14.30
N TYR A 57 18.30 35.19 -15.45
CA TYR A 57 18.63 33.80 -15.78
C TYR A 57 19.85 33.72 -16.68
N TYR A 58 20.51 32.57 -16.63
CA TYR A 58 21.67 32.24 -17.44
C TYR A 58 21.29 31.22 -18.52
N LEU A 59 21.96 31.30 -19.68
CA LEU A 59 21.74 30.44 -20.83
C LEU A 59 23.04 29.75 -21.26
N GLY A 60 22.97 28.44 -21.53
CA GLY A 60 24.03 27.67 -22.17
C GLY A 60 23.48 26.87 -23.35
N ASP A 61 24.31 26.55 -24.33
CA ASP A 61 23.92 25.64 -25.41
C ASP A 61 23.99 24.18 -24.94
N PHE A 62 22.89 23.44 -25.12
CA PHE A 62 22.91 22.00 -24.94
C PHE A 62 23.65 21.38 -26.15
N PRO A 63 24.69 20.56 -25.95
CA PRO A 63 25.51 20.03 -27.03
C PRO A 63 24.69 19.18 -28.01
N SER A 64 24.70 19.55 -29.30
CA SER A 64 23.92 18.85 -30.33
C SER A 64 24.43 17.45 -30.66
N ALA A 65 25.64 17.10 -30.22
CA ALA A 65 26.22 15.76 -30.40
C ALA A 65 25.69 14.72 -29.39
N ILE A 66 24.99 15.17 -28.34
CA ILE A 66 24.37 14.29 -27.36
C ILE A 66 23.14 13.61 -27.99
N ALA A 67 23.08 12.28 -27.90
CA ALA A 67 21.97 11.46 -28.37
C ALA A 67 20.66 11.74 -27.61
N ASN A 68 19.52 11.29 -28.14
CA ASN A 68 18.23 11.50 -27.49
C ASN A 68 18.10 10.63 -26.24
N ASP A 69 17.95 11.24 -25.05
CA ASP A 69 17.78 10.55 -23.77
C ASP A 69 17.39 11.54 -22.64
N THR A 70 17.30 11.06 -21.41
CA THR A 70 17.21 11.87 -20.18
C THR A 70 18.59 12.08 -19.57
N TYR A 71 18.87 13.32 -19.16
CA TYR A 71 20.15 13.74 -18.61
C TYR A 71 19.97 14.57 -17.35
N ASP A 72 20.90 14.43 -16.42
CA ASP A 72 20.98 15.28 -15.23
C ASP A 72 21.91 16.45 -15.50
N ILE A 73 21.40 17.67 -15.30
CA ILE A 73 22.16 18.90 -15.45
C ILE A 73 22.42 19.49 -14.08
N GLN A 74 23.70 19.64 -13.73
CA GLN A 74 24.14 20.32 -12.51
C GLN A 74 24.83 21.63 -12.87
N VAL A 75 24.39 22.72 -12.26
CA VAL A 75 25.00 24.05 -12.39
C VAL A 75 25.96 24.27 -11.24
N TYR A 76 27.08 24.96 -11.50
CA TYR A 76 28.10 25.32 -10.54
C TYR A 76 28.43 26.82 -10.64
N GLU A 77 28.74 27.42 -9.49
CA GLU A 77 29.36 28.75 -9.41
C GLU A 77 30.87 28.61 -9.43
N ARG A 78 31.51 29.24 -10.42
CA ARG A 78 32.96 29.22 -10.60
C ARG A 78 33.62 30.25 -9.69
N VAL A 79 34.50 29.81 -8.80
CA VAL A 79 35.23 30.70 -7.87
C VAL A 79 36.41 31.40 -8.57
N GLY A 80 36.95 30.78 -9.63
CA GLY A 80 38.10 31.28 -10.40
C GLY A 80 37.84 31.52 -11.88
N ALA A 81 38.92 31.63 -12.67
CA ALA A 81 38.84 31.79 -14.12
C ALA A 81 38.52 30.47 -14.84
N ALA A 82 39.00 29.34 -14.31
CA ALA A 82 38.77 28.00 -14.85
C ALA A 82 37.92 27.15 -13.88
N PRO A 83 37.14 26.17 -14.37
CA PRO A 83 36.44 25.21 -13.51
C PRO A 83 37.41 24.52 -12.54
N SER A 84 36.96 24.29 -11.31
CA SER A 84 37.70 23.60 -10.25
C SER A 84 36.81 22.64 -9.49
N THR A 85 37.39 21.60 -8.89
CA THR A 85 36.67 20.70 -7.98
C THR A 85 36.15 21.40 -6.72
N ASP A 86 36.66 22.60 -6.44
CA ASP A 86 36.25 23.45 -5.31
C ASP A 86 35.07 24.38 -5.67
N ASP A 87 34.58 24.35 -6.92
CA ASP A 87 33.44 25.15 -7.33
C ASP A 87 32.14 24.65 -6.66
N VAL A 88 31.27 25.58 -6.29
CA VAL A 88 30.09 25.28 -5.46
C VAL A 88 28.91 24.88 -6.35
N PRO A 89 28.26 23.71 -6.13
CA PRO A 89 27.07 23.35 -6.86
C PRO A 89 25.91 24.29 -6.52
N PHE A 90 25.27 24.83 -7.54
CA PHE A 90 24.06 25.63 -7.40
C PHE A 90 22.83 24.71 -7.48
N GLY A 91 22.17 24.50 -6.34
CA GLY A 91 21.02 23.59 -6.23
C GLY A 91 21.40 22.12 -6.46
N GLY A 92 20.39 21.26 -6.51
CA GLY A 92 20.56 19.86 -6.90
C GLY A 92 20.57 19.68 -8.41
N PRO A 93 21.01 18.50 -8.92
CA PRO A 93 20.91 18.18 -10.32
C PRO A 93 19.44 18.17 -10.75
N THR A 94 19.16 18.71 -11.93
CA THR A 94 17.80 18.72 -12.50
C THR A 94 17.79 17.83 -13.74
N SER A 95 16.83 16.90 -13.81
CA SER A 95 16.68 15.99 -14.95
C SER A 95 15.95 16.67 -16.11
N TYR A 96 16.47 16.49 -17.32
CA TYR A 96 15.89 17.00 -18.56
C TYR A 96 15.83 15.90 -19.61
N THR A 97 14.76 15.88 -20.41
CA THR A 97 14.66 15.05 -21.60
C THR A 97 15.14 15.84 -22.82
N TRP A 98 16.07 15.25 -23.57
CA TRP A 98 16.61 15.78 -24.82
C TRP A 98 16.15 14.93 -26.00
N ASN A 99 15.54 15.56 -27.01
CA ASN A 99 15.05 14.88 -28.20
C ASN A 99 15.86 15.17 -29.48
N GLY A 100 17.07 15.72 -29.34
CA GLY A 100 17.92 16.12 -30.46
C GLY A 100 17.68 17.54 -30.96
N SER A 101 16.62 18.22 -30.51
CA SER A 101 16.29 19.59 -30.92
C SER A 101 15.77 20.50 -29.80
N SER A 102 15.17 19.93 -28.76
CA SER A 102 14.63 20.65 -27.62
C SER A 102 14.97 19.95 -26.30
N LEU A 103 15.31 20.77 -25.31
CA LEU A 103 15.51 20.37 -23.93
C LEU A 103 14.23 20.70 -23.14
N THR A 104 13.57 19.68 -22.61
CA THR A 104 12.37 19.83 -21.77
C THR A 104 12.66 19.30 -20.37
N ALA A 105 12.17 19.96 -19.33
CA ALA A 105 12.27 19.43 -17.97
C ALA A 105 11.68 18.01 -17.97
N ALA A 106 12.45 17.04 -17.47
CA ALA A 106 11.91 15.70 -17.31
C ALA A 106 10.78 15.78 -16.28
N PRO A 107 9.72 14.96 -16.41
CA PRO A 107 8.76 14.82 -15.32
C PRO A 107 9.56 14.49 -14.05
N SER A 108 9.44 15.34 -13.03
CA SER A 108 10.07 15.08 -11.74
C SER A 108 9.66 13.67 -11.34
N PRO A 109 10.59 12.73 -11.04
CA PRO A 109 10.20 11.52 -10.33
C PRO A 109 9.42 12.01 -9.11
N GLY A 110 8.16 11.60 -9.02
CA GLY A 110 7.18 12.21 -8.14
C GLY A 110 7.78 12.39 -6.76
N SER A 111 7.68 13.61 -6.22
CA SER A 111 8.07 13.88 -4.84
C SER A 111 7.42 12.81 -3.95
N PRO A 112 8.18 12.09 -3.10
CA PRO A 112 7.64 11.01 -2.30
C PRO A 112 6.65 11.62 -1.29
N GLY A 113 5.37 11.56 -1.61
CA GLY A 113 4.33 12.19 -0.79
C GLY A 113 2.99 12.39 -1.47
N THR A 114 2.88 12.28 -2.80
CA THR A 114 1.58 12.29 -3.48
C THR A 114 1.32 10.92 -4.07
N ALA A 115 0.26 10.26 -3.62
CA ALA A 115 -0.19 9.01 -4.24
C ALA A 115 -0.34 9.23 -5.75
N LEU A 116 0.30 8.37 -6.54
CA LEU A 116 0.17 8.41 -8.00
C LEU A 116 -1.30 8.30 -8.36
N THR A 117 -1.76 9.09 -9.33
CA THR A 117 -3.11 8.90 -9.85
C THR A 117 -3.16 7.53 -10.53
N CYS A 118 -4.36 6.92 -10.65
CA CYS A 118 -4.52 5.66 -11.37
C CYS A 118 -3.94 5.74 -12.79
N LYS A 119 -4.03 6.91 -13.44
CA LYS A 119 -3.43 7.14 -14.75
C LYS A 119 -1.90 7.07 -14.70
N ASP A 120 -1.26 7.73 -13.75
CA ASP A 120 0.21 7.75 -13.65
C ASP A 120 0.78 6.36 -13.35
N MET A 121 0.07 5.56 -12.53
CA MET A 121 0.43 4.15 -12.30
C MET A 121 0.31 3.31 -13.58
N ILE A 122 -0.72 3.54 -14.38
CA ILE A 122 -0.92 2.86 -15.67
C ILE A 122 0.21 3.20 -16.64
N ASP A 123 0.50 4.50 -16.79
CA ASP A 123 1.55 4.99 -17.68
C ASP A 123 2.93 4.42 -17.25
N GLU A 124 3.21 4.36 -15.94
CA GLU A 124 4.44 3.78 -15.40
C GLU A 124 4.55 2.26 -15.66
N ILE A 125 3.47 1.51 -15.45
CA ILE A 125 3.44 0.07 -15.73
C ILE A 125 3.64 -0.19 -17.22
N GLN A 126 2.94 0.57 -18.08
CA GLN A 126 3.07 0.47 -19.54
C GLN A 126 4.50 0.78 -20.00
N LEU A 127 5.13 1.79 -19.42
CA LEU A 127 6.54 2.11 -19.66
C LEU A 127 7.46 0.96 -19.24
N ARG A 128 7.26 0.39 -18.05
CA ARG A 128 8.10 -0.71 -17.50
C ARG A 128 7.96 -2.03 -18.28
N ILE A 129 6.80 -2.30 -18.89
CA ILE A 129 6.61 -3.49 -19.75
C ILE A 129 7.01 -3.25 -21.23
N GLY A 130 7.61 -2.09 -21.54
CA GLY A 130 8.09 -1.76 -22.89
C GLY A 130 6.98 -1.46 -23.89
N ARG A 131 5.85 -0.93 -23.42
CA ARG A 131 4.69 -0.54 -24.27
C ARG A 131 4.25 0.90 -23.98
N PRO A 132 5.10 1.91 -24.22
CA PRO A 132 4.81 3.30 -23.85
C PRO A 132 3.70 3.97 -24.67
N ASP A 133 3.27 3.37 -25.80
CA ASP A 133 2.34 3.99 -26.75
C ASP A 133 1.07 3.14 -26.94
N ALA A 134 0.06 3.38 -26.11
CA ALA A 134 -1.26 2.73 -26.23
C ALA A 134 -2.01 3.05 -27.54
N ASP A 135 -1.58 4.07 -28.28
CA ASP A 135 -2.37 4.64 -29.38
C ASP A 135 -2.18 3.94 -30.74
N THR A 136 -1.13 3.13 -30.93
CA THR A 136 -0.75 2.70 -32.30
C THR A 136 -1.03 1.22 -32.62
N HIS A 137 -1.21 0.36 -31.62
CA HIS A 137 -1.37 -1.08 -31.86
C HIS A 137 -2.55 -1.60 -31.05
N GLY A 138 -3.69 -1.83 -31.71
CA GLY A 138 -4.95 -2.35 -31.15
C GLY A 138 -4.90 -3.78 -30.59
N ASN A 139 -3.84 -4.13 -29.85
CA ASN A 139 -3.70 -5.36 -29.09
C ASN A 139 -3.80 -5.03 -27.61
N GLU A 140 -4.96 -5.36 -27.03
CA GLU A 140 -5.34 -5.30 -25.60
C GLU A 140 -4.41 -4.46 -24.72
N ILE A 141 -4.75 -3.17 -24.70
CA ILE A 141 -4.19 -2.15 -23.82
C ILE A 141 -4.48 -2.58 -22.38
N VAL A 142 -3.50 -2.39 -21.49
CA VAL A 142 -3.76 -2.30 -20.05
C VAL A 142 -4.67 -1.09 -19.86
N ASP A 143 -5.97 -1.32 -20.00
CA ASP A 143 -7.01 -0.30 -19.95
C ASP A 143 -7.50 -0.12 -18.51
N MET A 144 -8.32 0.91 -18.29
CA MET A 144 -8.86 1.18 -16.96
C MET A 144 -9.62 -0.03 -16.41
N THR A 145 -10.29 -0.80 -17.27
CA THR A 145 -11.01 -2.03 -16.93
C THR A 145 -10.06 -3.08 -16.36
N TRP A 146 -8.96 -3.36 -17.04
CA TRP A 146 -7.96 -4.33 -16.61
C TRP A 146 -7.31 -3.91 -15.30
N CYS A 147 -6.92 -2.64 -15.17
CA CYS A 147 -6.33 -2.10 -13.95
C CYS A 147 -7.28 -2.16 -12.78
N THR A 148 -8.54 -1.78 -12.98
CA THR A 148 -9.60 -1.88 -11.95
C THR A 148 -9.74 -3.33 -11.49
N ARG A 149 -9.75 -4.30 -12.42
CA ARG A 149 -9.81 -5.73 -12.08
C ARG A 149 -8.59 -6.18 -11.27
N VAL A 150 -7.38 -5.78 -11.67
CA VAL A 150 -6.15 -6.15 -10.94
C VAL A 150 -6.10 -5.50 -9.57
N LEU A 151 -6.56 -4.25 -9.44
CA LEU A 151 -6.65 -3.56 -8.15
C LEU A 151 -7.69 -4.23 -7.23
N ASN A 152 -8.86 -4.59 -7.76
CA ASN A 152 -9.87 -5.37 -7.02
C ASN A 152 -9.31 -6.71 -6.56
N GLU A 153 -8.56 -7.40 -7.43
CA GLU A 153 -7.93 -8.68 -7.09
C GLU A 153 -6.83 -8.53 -6.04
N ALA A 154 -5.96 -7.52 -6.18
CA ALA A 154 -4.93 -7.23 -5.19
C ALA A 154 -5.56 -6.89 -3.83
N GLN A 155 -6.60 -6.08 -3.83
CA GLN A 155 -7.36 -5.73 -2.65
C GLN A 155 -8.03 -6.96 -2.01
N ARG A 156 -8.62 -7.84 -2.82
CA ARG A 156 -9.16 -9.14 -2.37
C ARG A 156 -8.08 -9.99 -1.69
N VAL A 157 -6.91 -10.13 -2.32
CA VAL A 157 -5.77 -10.88 -1.78
C VAL A 157 -5.26 -10.27 -0.48
N ILE A 158 -5.13 -8.95 -0.42
CA ILE A 158 -4.69 -8.23 0.79
C ILE A 158 -5.65 -8.52 1.95
N VAL A 159 -6.96 -8.41 1.73
CA VAL A 159 -7.96 -8.63 2.78
C VAL A 159 -7.99 -10.10 3.23
N GLN A 160 -7.83 -11.04 2.29
CA GLN A 160 -7.75 -12.46 2.62
C GLN A 160 -6.49 -12.80 3.41
N THR A 161 -5.36 -12.16 3.09
CA THR A 161 -4.05 -12.46 3.67
C THR A 161 -3.76 -11.67 4.95
N VAL A 162 -4.38 -10.48 5.11
CA VAL A 162 -4.14 -9.58 6.22
C VAL A 162 -5.40 -9.43 7.08
N PRO A 163 -5.60 -10.33 8.04
CA PRO A 163 -6.75 -10.28 8.92
C PRO A 163 -6.80 -9.00 9.78
N GLY A 164 -8.02 -8.49 10.02
CA GLY A 164 -8.28 -7.45 11.02
C GLY A 164 -8.26 -6.01 10.53
N LEU A 165 -8.42 -5.75 9.23
CA LEU A 165 -8.53 -4.40 8.67
C LEU A 165 -9.76 -3.67 9.23
N SER A 166 -9.53 -2.64 10.05
CA SER A 166 -10.59 -2.04 10.87
C SER A 166 -11.69 -1.33 10.07
N CYS A 167 -11.43 -0.84 8.86
CA CYS A 167 -12.44 -0.21 8.02
C CYS A 167 -13.41 -1.21 7.35
N LEU A 168 -13.08 -2.50 7.41
CA LEU A 168 -13.91 -3.59 6.88
C LEU A 168 -14.60 -4.37 8.00
N HIS A 169 -14.28 -4.06 9.25
CA HIS A 169 -14.84 -4.75 10.39
C HIS A 169 -16.34 -4.44 10.53
N PHE A 170 -17.14 -5.49 10.68
CA PHE A 170 -18.51 -5.36 11.11
C PHE A 170 -18.74 -6.07 12.42
N SER A 171 -19.67 -5.51 13.18
CA SER A 171 -20.19 -6.10 14.38
C SER A 171 -21.71 -6.04 14.29
N ASN A 172 -22.31 -7.16 13.89
CA ASN A 172 -23.76 -7.21 13.82
C ASN A 172 -24.31 -7.37 15.24
N ARG A 173 -24.75 -6.24 15.81
CA ARG A 173 -25.42 -6.18 17.11
C ARG A 173 -26.93 -6.41 17.00
N SER A 174 -27.44 -6.55 15.79
CA SER A 174 -28.82 -6.94 15.54
C SER A 174 -28.99 -8.38 16.01
N THR A 175 -30.09 -8.63 16.70
CA THR A 175 -30.37 -9.88 17.38
C THR A 175 -30.81 -10.94 16.37
N PHE A 176 -29.94 -11.90 16.05
CA PHE A 176 -30.33 -13.09 15.30
C PHE A 176 -30.99 -14.08 16.25
N ASP A 177 -32.28 -14.34 16.03
CA ASP A 177 -33.06 -15.26 16.86
C ASP A 177 -32.61 -16.71 16.62
N THR A 178 -32.30 -17.41 17.72
CA THR A 178 -31.95 -18.83 17.73
C THR A 178 -33.14 -19.77 17.56
N THR A 179 -34.37 -19.26 17.44
CA THR A 179 -35.60 -20.06 17.34
C THR A 179 -35.59 -20.98 16.12
N GLY A 180 -35.25 -22.26 16.34
CA GLY A 180 -35.24 -23.29 15.31
C GLY A 180 -34.14 -23.15 14.24
N THR A 181 -33.22 -22.20 14.39
CA THR A 181 -32.16 -21.93 13.42
C THR A 181 -30.85 -22.53 13.91
N TYR A 182 -30.40 -23.61 13.25
CA TYR A 182 -29.10 -24.24 13.48
C TYR A 182 -28.02 -23.74 12.52
N GLN A 183 -28.44 -23.15 11.41
CA GLN A 183 -27.61 -22.70 10.32
C GLN A 183 -27.97 -21.26 9.95
N TYR A 184 -26.99 -20.37 10.00
CA TYR A 184 -27.14 -18.97 9.61
C TYR A 184 -26.51 -18.78 8.24
N THR A 185 -27.26 -18.27 7.27
CA THR A 185 -26.63 -17.91 6.00
C THR A 185 -25.84 -16.62 6.19
N ILE A 186 -24.69 -16.53 5.55
CA ILE A 186 -23.84 -15.34 5.60
C ILE A 186 -24.57 -14.12 5.03
N THR A 187 -25.48 -14.33 4.08
CA THR A 187 -26.35 -13.29 3.54
C THR A 187 -27.26 -12.68 4.60
N ASP A 188 -27.69 -13.46 5.59
CA ASP A 188 -28.51 -12.94 6.69
C ASP A 188 -27.68 -12.08 7.64
N LEU A 189 -26.38 -12.36 7.76
CA LEU A 189 -25.45 -11.60 8.63
C LEU A 189 -25.28 -10.14 8.21
N THR A 190 -25.61 -9.81 6.96
CA THR A 190 -25.49 -8.46 6.42
C THR A 190 -26.79 -7.66 6.50
N TYR A 191 -27.88 -8.27 6.96
CA TYR A 191 -29.19 -7.62 7.05
C TYR A 191 -29.22 -6.59 8.20
N GLY A 192 -29.23 -5.30 7.85
CA GLY A 192 -29.19 -4.17 8.79
C GLY A 192 -28.30 -3.01 8.33
N ASP A 193 -27.35 -3.29 7.42
CA ASP A 193 -26.59 -2.27 6.70
C ASP A 193 -27.11 -2.21 5.26
N SER A 194 -27.96 -1.22 4.97
CA SER A 194 -28.60 -1.04 3.66
C SER A 194 -27.62 -0.64 2.54
N THR A 195 -26.31 -0.76 2.76
CA THR A 195 -25.28 -0.47 1.75
C THR A 195 -24.90 -1.66 0.87
N THR A 196 -25.47 -2.85 1.11
CA THR A 196 -25.65 -4.09 0.29
C THR A 196 -24.60 -4.57 -0.72
N ASP A 197 -23.52 -3.86 -0.99
CA ASP A 197 -22.56 -4.22 -2.05
C ASP A 197 -21.34 -4.98 -1.52
N ARG A 198 -21.22 -5.13 -0.20
CA ARG A 198 -20.05 -5.74 0.44
C ARG A 198 -20.39 -7.14 0.95
N GLY A 199 -19.89 -8.17 0.26
CA GLY A 199 -19.97 -9.54 0.77
C GLY A 199 -19.16 -9.71 2.06
N VAL A 200 -19.56 -10.61 2.95
CA VAL A 200 -18.74 -10.96 4.13
C VAL A 200 -17.49 -11.71 3.65
N CYS A 201 -16.32 -11.22 4.00
CA CYS A 201 -15.05 -11.87 3.69
C CYS A 201 -14.70 -12.93 4.73
N ARG A 202 -14.84 -12.60 6.01
CA ARG A 202 -14.42 -13.45 7.12
C ARG A 202 -15.37 -13.25 8.30
N VAL A 203 -15.66 -14.33 9.02
CA VAL A 203 -16.33 -14.29 10.32
C VAL A 203 -15.26 -14.59 11.35
N THR A 204 -15.05 -13.66 12.28
CA THR A 204 -13.96 -13.74 13.26
C THR A 204 -14.46 -14.26 14.59
N ASP A 205 -15.59 -13.72 15.06
CA ASP A 205 -16.17 -14.12 16.34
C ASP A 205 -17.66 -14.38 16.20
N VAL A 206 -18.10 -15.46 16.84
CA VAL A 206 -19.52 -15.79 16.99
C VAL A 206 -19.82 -15.83 18.48
N TRP A 207 -20.83 -15.08 18.90
CA TRP A 207 -21.22 -14.93 20.30
C TRP A 207 -22.64 -15.41 20.50
N TYR A 208 -22.84 -16.17 21.57
CA TYR A 208 -24.16 -16.48 22.11
C TYR A 208 -24.48 -15.50 23.24
N LEU A 209 -25.63 -14.84 23.18
CA LEU A 209 -26.04 -13.81 24.13
C LEU A 209 -27.20 -14.29 25.01
N ASP A 210 -26.92 -14.53 26.30
CA ASP A 210 -27.89 -14.98 27.31
C ASP A 210 -27.61 -14.31 28.66
N GLY A 211 -27.55 -12.97 28.66
CA GLY A 211 -27.25 -12.17 29.85
C GLY A 211 -25.90 -12.55 30.47
N ASN A 212 -25.90 -13.00 31.73
CA ASN A 212 -24.69 -13.42 32.45
C ASN A 212 -24.07 -14.72 31.93
N GLN A 213 -24.74 -15.42 31.01
CA GLN A 213 -24.27 -16.66 30.38
C GLN A 213 -23.78 -16.43 28.95
N SER A 214 -23.70 -15.16 28.52
CA SER A 214 -23.18 -14.79 27.20
C SER A 214 -21.73 -15.23 27.06
N ARG A 215 -21.38 -15.81 25.91
CA ARG A 215 -20.04 -16.33 25.66
C ARG A 215 -19.70 -16.33 24.18
N GLN A 216 -18.40 -16.22 23.91
CA GLN A 216 -17.85 -16.49 22.59
C GLN A 216 -17.88 -17.99 22.33
N LEU A 217 -18.31 -18.38 21.13
CA LEU A 217 -18.29 -19.75 20.67
C LEU A 217 -16.89 -20.10 20.16
N THR A 218 -16.45 -21.33 20.44
CA THR A 218 -15.17 -21.86 19.97
C THR A 218 -15.31 -22.33 18.53
N PHE A 219 -14.51 -21.78 17.62
CA PHE A 219 -14.47 -22.30 16.26
C PHE A 219 -13.84 -23.67 16.18
N LYS A 220 -14.37 -24.49 15.29
CA LYS A 220 -13.84 -25.79 14.94
C LYS A 220 -13.69 -25.89 13.43
N PRO A 221 -12.54 -26.37 12.92
CA PRO A 221 -12.39 -26.72 11.51
C PRO A 221 -13.52 -27.68 11.10
N ARG A 222 -13.98 -27.56 9.84
CA ARG A 222 -15.13 -28.34 9.35
C ARG A 222 -14.94 -29.83 9.57
N ASP A 223 -13.77 -30.38 9.26
CA ASP A 223 -13.53 -31.81 9.36
C ASP A 223 -13.50 -32.30 10.81
N GLU A 224 -12.99 -31.48 11.75
CA GLU A 224 -13.07 -31.77 13.19
C GLU A 224 -14.52 -31.69 13.67
N PHE A 225 -15.24 -30.65 13.26
CA PHE A 225 -16.63 -30.44 13.65
C PHE A 225 -17.52 -31.58 13.14
N ASP A 226 -17.32 -32.00 11.89
CA ASP A 226 -18.01 -33.14 11.27
C ASP A 226 -17.55 -34.47 11.90
N SER A 227 -16.30 -34.61 12.34
CA SER A 227 -15.88 -35.83 13.05
C SER A 227 -16.48 -35.91 14.45
N GLU A 228 -16.66 -34.78 15.15
CA GLU A 228 -17.26 -34.72 16.49
C GLU A 228 -18.79 -34.83 16.42
N HIS A 229 -19.39 -34.26 15.37
CA HIS A 229 -20.84 -34.10 15.18
C HIS A 229 -21.29 -34.56 13.76
N PRO A 230 -21.16 -35.87 13.43
CA PRO A 230 -21.14 -36.37 12.04
C PRO A 230 -22.40 -36.27 11.19
N ASP A 231 -23.61 -36.12 11.73
CA ASP A 231 -24.80 -35.95 10.89
C ASP A 231 -26.02 -35.55 11.73
N PRO A 232 -26.78 -34.50 11.37
CA PRO A 232 -27.97 -34.04 12.06
C PRO A 232 -29.23 -34.88 11.77
N THR A 233 -29.15 -36.21 11.79
CA THR A 233 -30.40 -36.97 11.90
C THR A 233 -31.00 -36.70 13.28
N HIS A 234 -31.92 -35.72 13.31
CA HIS A 234 -32.45 -34.95 14.44
C HIS A 234 -32.87 -35.71 15.71
N SER A 235 -32.92 -37.03 15.68
CA SER A 235 -33.46 -37.84 16.78
C SER A 235 -32.45 -38.13 17.90
N SER A 236 -31.15 -37.90 17.71
CA SER A 236 -30.10 -38.20 18.71
C SER A 236 -29.29 -36.99 19.17
N GLU A 237 -29.66 -35.78 18.76
CA GLU A 237 -28.86 -34.58 18.97
C GLU A 237 -28.89 -34.09 20.43
N SER A 238 -27.76 -33.56 20.89
CA SER A 238 -27.67 -32.87 22.17
C SER A 238 -28.23 -31.46 22.02
N PHE A 239 -29.31 -31.18 22.75
CA PHE A 239 -29.85 -29.83 22.84
C PHE A 239 -29.22 -29.10 24.03
N GLY A 240 -28.74 -27.89 23.81
CA GLY A 240 -28.05 -27.11 24.82
C GLY A 240 -27.79 -25.68 24.40
N ARG A 241 -27.00 -24.98 25.20
CA ARG A 241 -26.46 -23.66 24.82
C ARG A 241 -25.30 -23.88 23.85
N PRO A 242 -25.27 -23.23 22.69
CA PRO A 242 -24.14 -23.28 21.79
C PRO A 242 -22.83 -22.95 22.50
N SER A 243 -21.80 -23.71 22.18
CA SER A 243 -20.42 -23.51 22.66
C SER A 243 -19.39 -23.58 21.55
N GLN A 244 -19.77 -24.14 20.40
CA GLN A 244 -18.92 -24.34 19.24
C GLN A 244 -19.60 -23.83 17.97
N TRP A 245 -18.81 -23.49 16.97
CA TRP A 245 -19.30 -23.17 15.64
C TRP A 245 -18.33 -23.59 14.55
N THR A 246 -18.83 -23.74 13.32
CA THR A 246 -18.02 -23.95 12.13
C THR A 246 -18.60 -23.20 10.93
N MET A 247 -17.81 -23.04 9.88
CA MET A 247 -18.22 -22.40 8.62
C MET A 247 -18.31 -23.46 7.52
N ARG A 248 -19.45 -23.56 6.85
CA ARG A 248 -19.65 -24.49 5.72
C ARG A 248 -19.74 -23.75 4.39
N ASN A 249 -18.97 -24.25 3.43
CA ASN A 249 -18.96 -23.83 2.03
C ASN A 249 -18.83 -22.31 1.81
N ASN A 250 -18.23 -21.60 2.77
CA ASN A 250 -18.15 -20.13 2.80
C ASN A 250 -19.49 -19.40 2.65
N THR A 251 -20.61 -20.05 2.97
CA THR A 251 -21.95 -19.49 2.80
C THR A 251 -22.81 -19.60 4.05
N THR A 252 -22.44 -20.48 4.98
CA THR A 252 -23.26 -20.77 6.16
C THR A 252 -22.42 -20.98 7.40
N ILE A 253 -22.98 -20.62 8.55
CA ILE A 253 -22.42 -20.85 9.88
C ILE A 253 -23.31 -21.86 10.60
N ASP A 254 -22.69 -22.92 11.10
CA ASP A 254 -23.34 -23.92 11.92
C ASP A 254 -22.89 -23.76 13.38
N THR A 255 -23.81 -23.98 14.32
CA THR A 255 -23.52 -23.89 15.76
C THR A 255 -23.85 -25.20 16.47
N TRP A 256 -23.12 -25.50 17.55
CA TRP A 256 -23.32 -26.69 18.37
C TRP A 256 -23.05 -26.43 19.85
N PRO A 257 -23.75 -27.09 20.80
CA PRO A 257 -24.98 -27.87 20.63
C PRO A 257 -26.14 -27.03 20.08
N TYR A 258 -27.17 -27.68 19.54
CA TYR A 258 -28.33 -26.96 19.02
C TYR A 258 -29.13 -26.31 20.15
N CYS A 259 -29.60 -25.08 19.91
CA CYS A 259 -30.47 -24.39 20.86
C CYS A 259 -31.76 -25.20 21.07
N SER A 260 -31.97 -25.67 22.30
CA SER A 260 -33.24 -26.25 22.72
C SER A 260 -34.33 -25.18 22.77
N SER A 261 -35.60 -25.59 22.78
CA SER A 261 -36.73 -24.67 22.92
C SER A 261 -36.74 -23.84 24.20
N GLY A 262 -36.02 -24.27 25.24
CA GLY A 262 -35.80 -23.47 26.45
C GLY A 262 -34.76 -22.34 26.27
N TYR A 263 -34.08 -22.31 25.12
CA TYR A 263 -33.06 -21.32 24.73
C TYR A 263 -33.38 -20.66 23.38
N TRP A 264 -34.58 -20.87 22.84
CA TRP A 264 -35.15 -20.03 21.79
C TRP A 264 -35.42 -18.64 22.39
N ASP A 265 -35.39 -17.57 21.60
CA ASP A 265 -35.35 -16.16 22.06
C ASP A 265 -33.99 -15.70 22.62
N LYS A 266 -32.88 -16.31 22.19
CA LYS A 266 -31.53 -15.86 22.53
C LYS A 266 -30.85 -15.33 21.29
N ASP A 267 -30.01 -14.32 21.47
CA ASP A 267 -29.45 -13.61 20.34
C ASP A 267 -28.07 -14.17 20.00
N MET A 268 -27.80 -14.32 18.72
CA MET A 268 -26.45 -14.51 18.21
C MET A 268 -25.87 -13.17 17.76
N ARG A 269 -24.58 -12.94 18.06
CA ARG A 269 -23.82 -11.82 17.51
C ARG A 269 -22.68 -12.35 16.66
N PHE A 270 -22.52 -11.75 15.49
CA PHE A 270 -21.47 -12.08 14.54
C PHE A 270 -20.58 -10.88 14.34
N ASP A 271 -19.29 -11.09 14.55
CA ASP A 271 -18.25 -10.13 14.26
C ASP A 271 -17.40 -10.69 13.11
N GLY A 272 -16.98 -9.83 12.20
CA GLY A 272 -16.26 -10.26 11.01
C GLY A 272 -15.69 -9.09 10.22
N ASP A 273 -15.28 -9.39 8.99
CA ASP A 273 -14.77 -8.43 8.03
C ASP A 273 -15.55 -8.58 6.71
N PHE A 274 -15.87 -7.45 6.09
CA PHE A 274 -16.43 -7.38 4.75
C PHE A 274 -15.32 -7.45 3.69
N TYR A 275 -15.67 -7.90 2.49
CA TYR A 275 -14.92 -7.50 1.31
C TYR A 275 -15.04 -5.98 1.17
N PRO A 276 -13.95 -5.30 0.80
CA PRO A 276 -14.03 -3.90 0.48
C PRO A 276 -14.91 -3.70 -0.74
N LYS A 277 -15.41 -2.48 -0.88
CA LYS A 277 -16.11 -2.10 -2.09
C LYS A 277 -15.13 -2.19 -3.26
N GLU A 278 -15.55 -2.84 -4.33
CA GLU A 278 -14.76 -2.87 -5.57
C GLU A 278 -14.47 -1.44 -6.05
N PHE A 279 -13.25 -1.21 -6.53
CA PHE A 279 -12.92 -0.10 -7.38
C PHE A 279 -13.89 -0.09 -8.57
N THR A 280 -14.53 1.05 -8.77
CA THR A 280 -15.34 1.35 -9.96
C THR A 280 -14.61 2.39 -10.79
N THR A 281 -14.79 2.39 -12.10
CA THR A 281 -14.13 3.33 -13.02
C THR A 281 -14.39 4.80 -12.70
N ASP A 282 -15.46 5.11 -11.95
CA ASP A 282 -15.99 6.46 -11.83
C ASP A 282 -15.83 7.08 -10.43
N VAL A 283 -15.36 6.33 -9.43
CA VAL A 283 -15.27 6.83 -8.04
C VAL A 283 -14.07 6.25 -7.29
N THR A 284 -12.96 6.95 -7.32
CA THR A 284 -11.78 6.65 -6.48
C THR A 284 -12.03 6.90 -4.99
N GLY A 285 -13.06 7.71 -4.65
CA GLY A 285 -13.37 8.06 -3.26
C GLY A 285 -14.12 6.99 -2.45
N ALA A 286 -14.55 5.87 -3.06
CA ALA A 286 -15.37 4.86 -2.37
C ALA A 286 -14.60 3.57 -1.99
N SER A 287 -13.36 3.40 -2.46
CA SER A 287 -12.48 2.31 -2.03
C SER A 287 -11.63 2.81 -0.87
N ASP A 288 -12.22 2.80 0.33
CA ASP A 288 -11.58 3.33 1.54
C ASP A 288 -10.60 2.30 2.16
N ILE A 289 -9.62 1.90 1.36
CA ILE A 289 -8.39 1.27 1.85
C ILE A 289 -7.43 2.31 2.41
N SER A 290 -7.72 3.62 2.28
CA SER A 290 -6.81 4.70 2.66
C SER A 290 -6.36 4.64 4.13
N MET A 291 -7.23 4.21 5.03
CA MET A 291 -6.87 3.94 6.43
C MET A 291 -6.21 2.57 6.65
N SER A 292 -6.47 1.61 5.76
CA SER A 292 -5.81 0.31 5.76
C SER A 292 -4.39 0.40 5.23
N ASP A 293 -4.07 1.28 4.29
CA ASP A 293 -2.70 1.50 3.82
C ASP A 293 -1.82 1.96 4.98
N GLU A 294 -2.24 2.97 5.74
CA GLU A 294 -1.50 3.42 6.92
C GLU A 294 -1.38 2.30 7.97
N GLY A 295 -2.47 1.57 8.22
CA GLY A 295 -2.48 0.45 9.16
C GLY A 295 -1.58 -0.73 8.75
N LEU A 296 -1.62 -1.12 7.48
CA LEU A 296 -0.80 -2.18 6.87
C LEU A 296 0.66 -1.78 6.81
N ILE A 297 0.95 -0.52 6.46
CA ILE A 297 2.31 0.04 6.47
C ILE A 297 2.85 0.01 7.90
N LEU A 298 2.11 0.54 8.88
CA LEU A 298 2.53 0.53 10.28
C LEU A 298 2.72 -0.90 10.81
N TYR A 299 1.85 -1.83 10.42
CA TYR A 299 1.99 -3.24 10.76
C TYR A 299 3.22 -3.89 10.11
N GLY A 300 3.44 -3.67 8.82
CA GLY A 300 4.61 -4.15 8.08
C GLY A 300 5.91 -3.61 8.67
N VAL A 301 5.95 -2.31 8.97
CA VAL A 301 7.06 -1.68 9.69
C VAL A 301 7.26 -2.32 11.06
N TRP A 302 6.19 -2.54 11.83
CA TRP A 302 6.28 -3.22 13.13
C TRP A 302 6.87 -4.63 13.03
N LYS A 303 6.43 -5.45 12.07
CA LYS A 303 6.98 -6.80 11.85
C LYS A 303 8.45 -6.75 11.46
N ALA A 304 8.85 -5.82 10.59
CA ALA A 304 10.26 -5.62 10.25
C ALA A 304 11.09 -5.25 11.50
N TRP A 305 10.59 -4.35 12.34
CA TRP A 305 11.24 -3.97 13.59
C TRP A 305 11.34 -5.12 14.59
N GLN A 306 10.33 -6.00 14.69
CA GLN A 306 10.41 -7.21 15.52
C GLN A 306 11.53 -8.15 15.06
N VAL A 307 11.68 -8.37 13.75
CA VAL A 307 12.73 -9.21 13.18
C VAL A 307 14.10 -8.60 13.47
N ILE A 308 14.28 -7.29 13.25
CA ILE A 308 15.53 -6.57 13.55
C ILE A 308 15.88 -6.70 15.05
N ALA A 309 14.89 -6.51 15.93
CA ALA A 309 15.08 -6.62 17.37
C ALA A 309 15.46 -8.03 17.83
N SER A 310 14.91 -9.06 17.18
CA SER A 310 15.24 -10.46 17.49
C SER A 310 16.72 -10.78 17.24
N GLY A 311 17.36 -10.08 16.31
CA GLY A 311 18.79 -10.17 16.05
C GLY A 311 19.67 -9.25 16.90
N ASN A 312 19.07 -8.30 17.64
CA ASN A 312 19.82 -7.33 18.44
C ASN A 312 19.06 -6.94 19.74
N PRO A 313 19.40 -7.56 20.88
CA PRO A 313 18.75 -7.31 22.18
C PRO A 313 18.82 -5.86 22.65
N ALA A 314 19.80 -5.08 22.21
CA ALA A 314 19.94 -3.67 22.57
C ALA A 314 18.79 -2.81 22.01
N LEU A 315 18.19 -3.22 20.89
CA LEU A 315 17.10 -2.52 20.22
C LEU A 315 15.72 -2.85 20.81
N ALA A 316 15.60 -3.86 21.68
CA ALA A 316 14.32 -4.27 22.25
C ALA A 316 13.63 -3.18 23.09
N GLY A 317 14.39 -2.23 23.66
CA GLY A 317 13.86 -1.05 24.35
C GLY A 317 13.26 -0.03 23.39
N GLU A 318 13.94 0.23 22.27
CA GLU A 318 13.50 1.17 21.23
C GLU A 318 12.27 0.66 20.50
N VAL A 319 12.22 -0.64 20.17
CA VAL A 319 11.06 -1.27 19.53
C VAL A 319 9.82 -1.19 20.41
N ARG A 320 9.97 -1.38 21.73
CA ARG A 320 8.86 -1.20 22.69
C ARG A 320 8.39 0.25 22.75
N SER A 321 9.30 1.20 22.66
CA SER A 321 8.99 2.63 22.68
C SER A 321 8.29 3.07 21.38
N ALA A 322 8.79 2.62 20.22
CA ALA A 322 8.17 2.83 18.92
C ALA A 322 6.79 2.19 18.83
N LYS A 323 6.65 0.93 19.30
CA LYS A 323 5.35 0.25 19.42
C LYS A 323 4.38 1.14 20.19
N ARG A 324 4.77 1.63 21.38
CA ARG A 324 3.93 2.47 22.25
C ARG A 324 3.54 3.79 21.59
N ALA A 325 4.47 4.45 20.90
CA ALA A 325 4.23 5.70 20.18
C ALA A 325 3.24 5.51 19.01
N TRP A 326 3.26 4.36 18.34
CA TRP A 326 2.35 4.05 17.23
C TRP A 326 1.02 3.44 17.67
N SER A 327 0.92 2.93 18.90
CA SER A 327 -0.32 2.30 19.35
C SER A 327 -1.40 3.33 19.64
N ASN A 328 -1.06 4.47 20.23
CA ASN A 328 -2.02 5.54 20.56
C ASN A 328 -1.25 6.78 21.03
N PRO A 329 -1.12 7.85 20.23
CA PRO A 329 -0.44 9.06 20.68
C PRO A 329 -1.22 9.80 21.79
N ASP A 330 -2.51 9.49 21.99
CA ASP A 330 -3.37 10.12 23.00
C ASP A 330 -4.46 9.15 23.51
N PRO A 331 -4.13 8.16 24.37
CA PRO A 331 -5.10 7.20 24.87
C PRO A 331 -6.13 7.90 25.76
N ARG A 332 -7.40 7.81 25.35
CA ARG A 332 -8.52 8.21 26.22
C ARG A 332 -8.47 7.38 27.50
N ALA A 333 -8.89 7.97 28.62
CA ALA A 333 -8.94 7.28 29.91
C ALA A 333 -9.77 5.97 29.78
N GLY A 334 -9.08 4.82 29.87
CA GLY A 334 -9.67 3.48 29.76
C GLY A 334 -9.24 2.65 28.54
N GLU A 335 -8.47 3.20 27.59
CA GLU A 335 -7.89 2.43 26.48
C GLU A 335 -6.47 1.95 26.82
N ASP A 336 -6.36 0.76 27.41
CA ASP A 336 -5.06 0.18 27.83
C ASP A 336 -4.20 -0.35 26.67
N VAL A 337 -4.79 -0.50 25.47
CA VAL A 337 -4.14 -1.15 24.31
C VAL A 337 -4.40 -0.32 23.06
N GLY A 338 -3.33 0.21 22.47
CA GLY A 338 -3.46 0.99 21.26
C GLY A 338 -3.75 0.15 20.01
N TRP A 339 -4.21 0.80 18.93
CA TRP A 339 -4.76 0.15 17.73
C TRP A 339 -3.82 -0.93 17.17
N LEU A 340 -2.52 -0.66 17.08
CA LEU A 340 -1.52 -1.60 16.57
C LEU A 340 -1.42 -2.90 17.38
N GLU A 341 -1.62 -2.84 18.70
CA GLU A 341 -1.53 -4.00 19.58
C GLU A 341 -2.83 -4.79 19.61
N LYS A 342 -3.98 -4.11 19.49
CA LYS A 342 -5.27 -4.77 19.21
C LYS A 342 -5.24 -5.48 17.85
N PHE A 343 -4.70 -4.83 16.83
CA PHE A 343 -4.51 -5.40 15.49
C PHE A 343 -3.54 -6.59 15.53
N GLY A 344 -2.37 -6.44 16.16
CA GLY A 344 -1.38 -7.52 16.30
C GLY A 344 -1.93 -8.74 17.03
N ARG A 345 -2.62 -8.55 18.17
CA ARG A 345 -3.26 -9.66 18.90
C ARG A 345 -4.30 -10.37 18.04
N ARG A 346 -5.13 -9.61 17.30
CA ARG A 346 -6.12 -10.17 16.37
C ARG A 346 -5.47 -10.93 15.23
N HIS A 347 -4.42 -10.38 14.64
CA HIS A 347 -3.68 -11.02 13.57
C HIS A 347 -3.00 -12.31 14.03
N GLU A 348 -2.41 -12.34 15.24
CA GLU A 348 -1.82 -13.57 15.81
C GLU A 348 -2.88 -14.64 16.10
N ILE A 349 -4.03 -14.26 16.65
CA ILE A 349 -5.18 -15.16 16.81
C ILE A 349 -5.60 -15.71 15.45
N MET A 350 -5.68 -14.86 14.41
CA MET A 350 -6.15 -15.24 13.09
C MET A 350 -5.11 -16.03 12.27
N ILE A 351 -3.81 -15.78 12.41
CA ILE A 351 -2.76 -16.67 11.87
C ILE A 351 -2.90 -18.07 12.48
N GLY A 352 -3.15 -18.14 13.80
CA GLY A 352 -3.40 -19.41 14.48
C GLY A 352 -4.62 -20.16 13.92
N TRP A 353 -5.61 -19.43 13.38
CA TRP A 353 -6.76 -20.02 12.70
C TRP A 353 -6.43 -20.49 11.28
N ASP A 354 -5.76 -19.67 10.48
CA ASP A 354 -5.40 -20.04 9.10
C ASP A 354 -4.42 -21.24 9.08
N SER A 355 -3.53 -21.36 10.06
CA SER A 355 -2.69 -22.56 10.20
C SER A 355 -3.46 -23.84 10.52
N ASN A 356 -4.67 -23.72 11.08
CA ASN A 356 -5.55 -24.87 11.35
C ASN A 356 -6.50 -25.20 10.18
N LEU A 357 -6.64 -24.30 9.20
CA LEU A 357 -7.45 -24.52 7.99
C LEU A 357 -6.66 -25.22 6.87
N TYR A 358 -5.33 -25.13 6.88
CA TYR A 358 -4.45 -25.69 5.85
C TYR A 358 -3.46 -26.75 6.39
N GLY A 359 -3.64 -27.19 7.63
CA GLY A 359 -2.82 -28.20 8.32
C GLY A 359 -3.31 -29.63 8.14
#